data_AF-A0AAU5C9G7-F1
#
_entry.id   AF-A0AAU5C9G7-F1
#
_cell.length_a   1.000
_cell.length_b   1.000
_cell.length_c   1.000
_cell.angle_alpha   90.00
_cell.angle_beta   90.00
_cell.angle_gamma   90.00
#
_symmetry.space_group_name_H-M   'P 1'
#
loop_
_entity.id
_entity.type
_entity.pdbx_description
1 polymer ?
#
loop_
_entity_poly.entity_id
_entity_poly.type
_entity_poly.pdbx_seq_one_letter_code
_entity_poly.pdbx_strand_id
1 'polypeptide(L)' 'MNAEPDKTSLGDFPTPDRLLHSGSEGEFTAEDLVLASGRDVTPKTLAWAERRMAEKGRASMDELLP' A
#
# COMPACT_ATOMS: atom_id res chain seq x y z
N MET A 1 -21.05 13.24 -36.70
CA MET A 1 -21.00 12.30 -35.56
C MET A 1 -20.48 13.07 -34.36
N ASN A 2 -21.30 13.22 -33.30
CA ASN A 2 -20.88 13.82 -32.03
C ASN A 2 -20.63 12.67 -31.03
N ALA A 3 -19.46 12.65 -30.39
CA ALA A 3 -19.16 11.94 -29.12
C ALA A 3 -17.78 12.43 -28.63
N GLU A 4 -17.76 13.57 -27.94
CA GLU A 4 -17.44 13.76 -26.51
C GLU A 4 -15.95 14.07 -26.27
N PRO A 5 -15.60 15.20 -25.63
CA PRO A 5 -14.21 15.50 -25.30
C PRO A 5 -13.71 14.53 -24.23
N ASP A 6 -12.53 13.95 -24.47
CA ASP A 6 -11.81 13.13 -23.51
C ASP A 6 -11.58 13.95 -22.22
N LYS A 7 -12.26 13.57 -21.13
CA LYS A 7 -12.18 14.26 -19.84
C LYS A 7 -10.83 14.08 -19.13
N THR A 8 -9.85 13.44 -19.76
CA THR A 8 -8.59 13.04 -19.12
C THR A 8 -7.37 13.79 -19.62
N SER A 9 -7.53 14.80 -20.48
CA SER A 9 -6.46 15.77 -20.76
C SER A 9 -6.35 16.82 -19.64
N LEU A 10 -6.15 16.37 -18.40
CA LEU A 10 -5.70 17.21 -17.29
C LEU A 10 -4.16 17.24 -17.34
N GLY A 11 -3.65 18.14 -18.19
CA GLY A 11 -2.37 18.86 -18.09
C GLY A 11 -1.11 18.14 -17.61
N ASP A 12 -0.03 18.33 -18.38
CA ASP A 12 1.38 18.00 -18.12
C ASP A 12 1.99 18.69 -16.87
N PHE A 13 1.26 18.71 -15.75
CA PHE A 13 1.67 19.31 -14.49
C PHE A 13 2.02 18.22 -13.48
N PRO A 14 3.13 18.36 -12.72
CA PRO A 14 3.45 17.41 -11.68
C PRO A 14 2.33 17.36 -10.64
N THR A 15 2.00 16.16 -10.16
CA THR A 15 1.01 15.96 -9.10
C THR A 15 1.35 16.85 -7.89
N PRO A 16 0.45 17.76 -7.47
CA PRO A 16 0.71 18.65 -6.35
C PRO A 16 1.06 17.88 -5.06
N ASP A 17 2.05 18.34 -4.31
CA ASP A 17 2.55 17.66 -3.09
C ASP A 17 1.45 17.36 -2.07
N ARG A 18 0.44 18.23 -1.93
CA ARG A 18 -0.71 18.01 -1.03
C ARG A 18 -1.57 16.79 -1.38
N LEU A 19 -1.44 16.26 -2.59
CA LEU A 19 -2.10 15.05 -3.09
C LEU A 19 -1.16 13.84 -3.09
N LEU A 20 0.13 14.06 -2.85
CA LEU A 20 1.11 12.99 -2.68
C LEU A 20 1.07 12.54 -1.23
N HIS A 21 0.66 11.30 -1.02
CA HIS A 21 0.74 10.66 0.27
C HIS A 21 2.00 9.80 0.30
N SER A 22 2.89 10.05 1.25
CA SER A 22 3.92 9.06 1.55
C SER A 22 3.21 7.89 2.23
N GLY A 23 3.48 6.66 1.80
CA GLY A 23 2.85 5.45 2.38
C GLY A 23 3.17 5.21 3.86
N SER A 24 3.82 6.17 4.54
CA SER A 24 4.20 6.13 5.94
C SER A 24 3.20 6.81 6.88
N GLU A 25 2.17 7.47 6.36
CA GLU A 25 1.24 8.30 7.16
C GLU A 25 0.14 7.48 7.89
N GLY A 26 0.37 6.20 8.21
CA GLY A 26 -0.62 5.32 8.83
C GLY A 26 -0.03 4.08 9.53
N GLU A 27 -0.91 3.27 10.15
CA GLU A 27 -0.52 1.92 10.57
C GLU A 27 -0.17 1.08 9.33
N PHE A 28 0.83 0.20 9.47
CA PHE A 28 1.22 -0.69 8.38
C PHE A 28 0.12 -1.73 8.13
N THR A 29 -0.01 -2.13 6.87
CA THR A 29 -1.00 -3.09 6.40
C THR A 29 -0.44 -4.52 6.36
N ALA A 30 -1.32 -5.50 6.16
CA ALA A 30 -0.89 -6.87 5.91
C ALA A 30 0.00 -6.99 4.67
N GLU A 31 -0.21 -6.14 3.66
CA GLU A 31 0.64 -6.07 2.47
C GLU A 31 2.05 -5.58 2.82
N ASP A 32 2.16 -4.52 3.63
CA ASP A 32 3.46 -4.00 4.09
C ASP A 32 4.24 -5.06 4.87
N LEU A 33 3.55 -5.85 5.70
CA LEU A 33 4.17 -6.95 6.45
C LEU A 33 4.68 -8.07 5.53
N VAL A 34 3.94 -8.39 4.46
CA VAL A 34 4.37 -9.35 3.44
C VAL A 34 5.61 -8.83 2.72
N LEU A 35 5.60 -7.57 2.28
CA LEU A 35 6.71 -6.93 1.57
C LEU A 35 7.97 -6.84 2.44
N ALA A 36 7.84 -6.42 3.71
CA ALA A 36 8.94 -6.37 4.66
C ALA A 36 9.54 -7.76 4.93
N SER A 37 8.73 -8.82 4.84
CA SER A 37 9.21 -10.21 4.97
C SER A 37 9.92 -10.76 3.72
N GLY A 38 10.00 -9.99 2.64
CA GLY A 38 10.61 -10.41 1.37
C GLY A 38 9.81 -11.47 0.60
N ARG A 39 8.49 -11.53 0.81
CA ARG A 39 7.58 -12.47 0.16
C ARG A 39 6.73 -11.76 -0.89
N ASP A 40 6.29 -12.51 -1.90
CA ASP A 40 5.33 -12.00 -2.87
C ASP A 40 3.94 -11.83 -2.26
N VAL A 41 3.22 -10.81 -2.73
CA VAL A 41 1.83 -10.53 -2.33
C VAL A 41 0.91 -11.51 -3.06
N THR A 42 0.41 -12.49 -2.31
CA THR A 42 -0.53 -13.51 -2.78
C THR A 42 -1.63 -13.67 -1.74
N PRO A 43 -2.81 -14.23 -2.09
CA PRO A 43 -3.88 -14.45 -1.10
C PRO A 43 -3.42 -15.28 0.11
N LYS A 44 -2.51 -16.23 -0.11
CA LYS A 44 -1.94 -17.07 0.96
C LYS A 44 -1.02 -16.29 1.89
N THR A 45 -0.17 -15.42 1.35
CA THR A 45 0.77 -14.62 2.16
C THR A 45 0.05 -13.49 2.89
N LEU A 46 -0.99 -12.92 2.30
CA LEU A 46 -1.88 -11.96 2.97
C LEU A 46 -2.59 -12.58 4.19
N ALA A 47 -3.21 -13.75 4.04
CA ALA A 47 -3.86 -14.44 5.17
C ALA A 47 -2.86 -14.78 6.30
N TRP A 48 -1.61 -15.09 5.96
CA TRP A 48 -0.55 -15.27 6.96
C TRP A 48 -0.25 -13.96 7.69
N ALA A 49 -0.18 -12.83 6.98
CA ALA A 49 0.11 -11.52 7.56
C ALA A 49 -1.03 -11.05 8.46
N GLU A 50 -2.29 -11.17 8.02
CA GLU A 50 -3.46 -10.85 8.84
C GLU A 50 -3.47 -11.63 10.16
N ARG A 51 -3.21 -12.95 10.11
CA ARG A 51 -3.11 -13.77 11.33
C ARG A 51 -1.98 -13.29 12.23
N ARG A 52 -0.82 -12.95 11.66
CA ARG A 52 0.34 -12.47 12.43
C ARG A 52 0.09 -11.11 13.07
N MET A 53 -0.60 -10.20 12.38
CA MET A 53 -1.04 -8.92 12.91
C MET A 53 -2.09 -9.09 14.02
N ALA A 54 -3.02 -10.03 13.88
CA ALA A 54 -4.00 -10.33 14.93
C ALA A 54 -3.33 -10.92 16.20
N GLU A 55 -2.28 -11.73 16.03
CA GLU A 55 -1.56 -12.36 17.15
C GLU A 55 -0.59 -11.40 17.85
N LYS A 56 0.12 -10.55 17.09
CA LYS A 56 1.26 -9.76 17.59
C LYS A 56 1.08 -8.24 17.49
N GLY A 57 0.06 -7.77 16.79
CA GLY A 57 -0.15 -6.35 16.51
C GLY A 57 1.09 -5.71 15.92
N ARG A 58 1.48 -4.56 16.46
CA ARG A 58 2.62 -3.76 15.99
C ARG A 58 3.97 -4.50 16.04
N ALA A 59 4.14 -5.41 17.00
CA ALA A 59 5.35 -6.20 17.14
C ALA A 59 5.60 -7.15 15.96
N SER A 60 4.60 -7.43 15.12
CA SER A 60 4.78 -8.24 13.92
C SER A 60 5.75 -7.61 12.91
N MET A 61 5.78 -6.27 12.84
CA MET A 61 6.69 -5.50 11.98
C MET A 61 8.06 -5.34 12.63
N ASP A 62 8.11 -5.06 13.93
CA ASP A 62 9.35 -4.87 14.69
C ASP A 62 10.25 -6.12 14.67
N GLU A 63 9.68 -7.32 14.57
CA GLU A 63 10.44 -8.58 14.46
C GLU A 63 11.09 -8.80 13.08
N LEU A 64 10.59 -8.14 12.04
CA LEU A 64 11.09 -8.30 10.68
C LEU A 64 12.15 -7.26 10.32
N LEU A 65 12.16 -6.13 11.02
CA LEU A 65 13.11 -5.04 10.81
C LEU A 65 14.29 -5.23 11.79
N PRO A 66 15.55 -5.22 11.30
CA PRO A 66 16.75 -5.39 12.13
C PRO A 66 17.00 -4.23 13.10
#